data_AF-A0A9W7FPU0-F1
#
_entry.id   AF-A0A9W7FPU0-F1
#
_cell.length_a   1.000
_cell.length_b   1.000
_cell.length_c   1.000
_cell.angle_alpha   90.00
_cell.angle_beta   90.00
_cell.angle_gamma   90.00
#
_symmetry.space_group_name_H-M   'P 1'
#
loop_
_entity.id
_entity.type
_entity.pdbx_description
1 polymer ?
#
loop_
_entity_poly.entity_id
_entity_poly.type
_entity_poly.pdbx_seq_one_letter_code
_entity_poly.pdbx_strand_id
1 'polypeptide(L)'
;MSSTQVKSTNSDGVDTVGGMGLLSIGGSEGGGGFTKCLSAPRNRGLVGAIVVLLVGGVSLVLINGFDLFSVSGIHVGGDRFSDVGSRTVREPTAVGDRLGVFVGYGQSNSDCCGSGPNPEVLSGNSIFNFYAGSNGSTFEYEEPMLGAYCRGSCPYLKVGNGLIEAGGFDEVVFSTAGMPGAPLGSLNGGLEEYPWFGFLVESYLGMKEKYGKVDGILFHQGESNVGLSSTYENEFDLFLENLAAQGIAVGDGVGEVKIYVSRTTKCGAGEDEELREVQLGLAGKEGVVEGPNTDTISTDTFYRYDGCHFSQAGWDKVAELWMEKLVV
;
A
#
# COMPACT_ATOMS: atom_id res chain seq x y z
N MET A 1 -38.90 -25.25 -48.15
CA MET A 1 -38.07 -25.71 -49.29
C MET A 1 -36.63 -25.64 -48.81
N SER A 2 -36.11 -26.75 -48.26
CA SER A 2 -35.20 -27.70 -48.95
C SER A 2 -33.79 -27.10 -49.05
N SER A 3 -32.67 -27.71 -48.66
CA SER A 3 -32.30 -29.04 -48.14
C SER A 3 -30.78 -28.92 -47.88
N THR A 4 -30.24 -29.27 -46.71
CA THR A 4 -29.63 -30.57 -46.35
C THR A 4 -28.44 -31.04 -47.20
N GLN A 5 -27.28 -31.20 -46.57
CA GLN A 5 -26.43 -32.42 -46.41
C GLN A 5 -25.04 -31.97 -45.91
N VAL A 6 -24.43 -32.41 -44.79
CA VAL A 6 -24.25 -33.70 -44.08
C VAL A 6 -23.46 -34.75 -44.86
N LYS A 7 -22.22 -35.04 -44.42
CA LYS A 7 -21.71 -36.35 -43.92
C LYS A 7 -20.18 -36.27 -43.73
N SER A 8 -19.63 -36.55 -42.54
CA SER A 8 -19.28 -37.88 -41.94
C SER A 8 -17.95 -38.39 -42.52
N THR A 9 -17.02 -39.10 -41.85
CA THR A 9 -17.01 -39.98 -40.67
C THR A 9 -15.55 -40.48 -40.52
N ASN A 10 -15.01 -40.74 -39.32
CA ASN A 10 -14.66 -42.07 -38.75
C ASN A 10 -13.20 -42.01 -38.24
N SER A 11 -12.71 -42.78 -37.26
CA SER A 11 -13.30 -43.60 -36.19
C SER A 11 -12.14 -44.18 -35.35
N ASP A 12 -12.47 -44.63 -34.12
CA ASP A 12 -11.83 -45.70 -33.29
C ASP A 12 -10.37 -45.54 -32.81
N GLY A 13 -9.93 -45.97 -31.61
CA GLY A 13 -10.49 -46.67 -30.46
C GLY A 13 -9.39 -46.78 -29.36
N VAL A 14 -9.75 -46.59 -28.07
CA VAL A 14 -9.78 -47.59 -26.97
C VAL A 14 -8.44 -48.01 -26.31
N ASP A 15 -8.35 -47.65 -25.03
CA ASP A 15 -7.70 -48.24 -23.82
C ASP A 15 -6.25 -48.76 -23.80
N THR A 16 -5.44 -48.29 -22.84
CA THR A 16 -5.13 -49.00 -21.57
C THR A 16 -4.04 -48.34 -20.69
N VAL A 17 -4.26 -48.49 -19.39
CA VAL A 17 -3.45 -48.34 -18.16
C VAL A 17 -1.94 -48.59 -18.27
N GLY A 18 -1.10 -47.81 -17.55
CA GLY A 18 0.25 -48.26 -17.16
C GLY A 18 1.20 -47.23 -16.54
N GLY A 19 1.38 -47.31 -15.21
CA GLY A 19 2.69 -47.23 -14.53
C GLY A 19 3.45 -45.89 -14.45
N MET A 20 3.32 -45.20 -13.30
CA MET A 20 4.33 -44.26 -12.81
C MET A 20 5.57 -45.03 -12.34
N GLY A 21 6.69 -44.86 -13.06
CA GLY A 21 8.01 -45.36 -12.67
C GLY A 21 8.75 -44.34 -11.80
N LEU A 22 9.12 -44.77 -10.58
CA LEU A 22 10.10 -44.12 -9.73
C LEU A 22 11.47 -44.06 -10.42
N LEU A 23 12.12 -42.89 -10.39
CA LEU A 23 13.55 -42.76 -10.64
C LEU A 23 14.27 -42.58 -9.31
N SER A 24 14.95 -43.64 -8.92
CA SER A 24 15.91 -43.73 -7.82
C SER A 24 17.27 -43.19 -8.28
N ILE A 25 17.90 -42.36 -7.46
CA ILE A 25 19.33 -42.10 -7.48
C ILE A 25 19.84 -42.28 -6.05
N GLY A 26 20.65 -43.32 -5.85
CA GLY A 26 21.26 -43.66 -4.58
C GLY A 26 22.74 -43.32 -4.53
N GLY A 27 23.18 -42.85 -3.36
CA GLY A 27 24.41 -43.26 -2.67
C GLY A 27 25.67 -42.40 -2.86
N SER A 28 26.16 -41.78 -1.79
CA SER A 28 27.30 -42.34 -1.03
C SER A 28 27.54 -41.62 0.30
N GLU A 29 28.12 -42.38 1.22
CA GLU A 29 28.36 -42.16 2.65
C GLU A 29 29.36 -41.04 3.02
N GLY A 30 29.29 -40.62 4.30
CA GLY A 30 30.49 -40.47 5.13
C GLY A 30 30.70 -39.11 5.82
N GLY A 31 30.68 -39.10 7.16
CA GLY A 31 31.36 -38.07 7.95
C GLY A 31 30.67 -37.69 9.26
N GLY A 32 31.05 -38.36 10.35
CA GLY A 32 30.55 -38.13 11.70
C GLY A 32 31.00 -36.81 12.33
N GLY A 33 30.17 -36.28 13.24
CA GLY A 33 30.45 -35.12 14.07
C GLY A 33 29.77 -35.27 15.43
N PHE A 34 30.58 -35.57 16.44
CA PHE A 34 30.25 -35.85 17.84
C PHE A 34 29.27 -34.86 18.51
N THR A 35 28.15 -35.37 19.03
CA THR A 35 27.37 -34.69 20.09
C THR A 35 28.03 -34.96 21.44
N LYS A 36 28.68 -33.95 22.02
CA LYS A 36 29.22 -34.03 23.39
C LYS A 36 28.23 -33.35 24.35
N CYS A 37 27.33 -34.14 24.93
CA CYS A 37 26.59 -33.73 26.13
C CYS A 37 27.57 -33.66 27.30
N LEU A 38 27.80 -32.45 27.82
CA LEU A 38 28.42 -32.24 29.13
C LEU A 38 27.33 -31.82 30.11
N SER A 39 27.19 -32.60 31.17
CA SER A 39 26.23 -32.38 32.25
C SER A 39 26.84 -31.58 33.41
N ALA A 40 26.06 -30.59 33.89
CA ALA A 40 25.98 -30.00 35.24
C ALA A 40 27.12 -29.04 35.73
N PRO A 41 26.85 -28.02 36.59
CA PRO A 41 25.78 -27.98 37.60
C PRO A 41 24.92 -26.68 37.68
N ARG A 42 23.86 -26.80 38.50
CA ARG A 42 22.92 -25.75 38.91
C ARG A 42 23.64 -24.51 39.46
N ASN A 43 23.34 -23.32 38.93
CA ASN A 43 23.17 -22.09 39.70
C ASN A 43 22.45 -21.00 38.89
N ARG A 44 21.69 -20.17 39.61
CA ARG A 44 20.76 -19.14 39.12
C ARG A 44 21.48 -18.06 38.30
N GLY A 45 20.87 -17.70 37.17
CA GLY A 45 21.19 -16.54 36.35
C GLY A 45 20.52 -16.69 35.00
N LEU A 46 19.45 -15.92 34.74
CA LEU A 46 18.78 -15.89 33.43
C LEU A 46 19.77 -15.26 32.43
N VAL A 47 20.51 -16.07 31.69
CA VAL A 47 21.31 -15.63 30.55
C VAL A 47 20.63 -16.20 29.32
N GLY A 48 19.90 -15.35 28.60
CA GLY A 48 19.27 -15.73 27.34
C GLY A 48 20.35 -16.09 26.31
N ALA A 49 20.25 -17.28 25.73
CA ALA A 49 21.08 -17.67 24.59
C ALA A 49 20.55 -16.98 23.34
N ILE A 50 21.38 -16.18 22.68
CA ILE A 50 21.11 -15.68 21.33
C ILE A 50 21.58 -16.75 20.35
N VAL A 51 20.65 -17.29 19.57
CA VAL A 51 20.98 -18.17 18.44
C VAL A 51 20.75 -17.37 17.18
N VAL A 52 21.82 -17.09 16.45
CA VAL A 52 21.75 -16.49 15.11
C VAL A 52 21.87 -17.63 14.10
N LEU A 53 20.80 -17.89 13.36
CA LEU A 53 20.81 -18.81 12.22
C LEU A 53 20.90 -17.97 10.94
N LEU A 54 21.97 -18.19 10.16
CA LEU A 54 22.13 -17.61 8.84
C LEU A 54 21.73 -18.64 7.80
N VAL A 55 20.58 -18.43 7.16
CA VAL A 55 20.16 -19.18 5.98
C VAL A 55 19.72 -18.18 4.92
N GLY A 56 20.42 -18.14 3.78
CA GLY A 56 19.98 -17.35 2.62
C GLY A 56 19.89 -15.83 2.78
N GLY A 57 20.64 -15.23 3.71
CA GLY A 57 20.66 -13.76 3.90
C GLY A 57 19.65 -13.22 4.91
N VAL A 58 18.83 -14.08 5.52
CA VAL A 58 17.92 -13.71 6.61
C VAL A 58 18.62 -13.96 7.95
N SER A 59 18.59 -12.98 8.85
CA SER A 59 19.01 -13.16 10.25
C SER A 59 17.77 -13.37 11.11
N LEU A 60 17.60 -14.58 11.65
CA LEU A 60 16.54 -14.87 12.60
C LEU A 60 17.05 -14.65 14.03
N VAL A 61 16.43 -13.74 14.79
CA VAL A 61 16.72 -13.55 16.23
C VAL A 61 15.48 -13.98 17.02
N LEU A 62 15.56 -15.14 17.66
CA LEU A 62 14.51 -15.62 18.55
C LEU A 62 14.79 -15.16 19.98
N ILE A 63 13.92 -14.31 20.51
CA ILE A 63 13.87 -13.97 21.94
C ILE A 63 12.56 -14.54 22.48
N ASN A 64 12.62 -15.37 23.52
CA ASN A 64 11.43 -15.98 24.11
C ASN A 64 10.37 -14.92 24.46
N GLY A 65 9.25 -14.94 23.74
CA GLY A 65 7.97 -14.39 24.21
C GLY A 65 7.38 -13.20 23.47
N PHE A 66 8.03 -12.63 22.45
CA PHE A 66 7.43 -11.62 21.57
C PHE A 66 8.01 -11.79 20.17
N ASP A 67 7.18 -12.20 19.21
CA ASP A 67 7.55 -12.21 17.81
C ASP A 67 7.60 -10.76 17.30
N LEU A 68 8.78 -10.16 17.34
CA LEU A 68 9.06 -8.91 16.65
C LEU A 68 9.67 -9.24 15.29
N PHE A 69 8.83 -9.38 14.27
CA PHE A 69 9.30 -9.53 12.90
C PHE A 69 9.75 -8.17 12.36
N SER A 70 11.05 -7.90 12.43
CA SER A 70 11.68 -6.87 11.60
C SER A 70 12.08 -7.51 10.28
N VAL A 71 11.19 -7.50 9.30
CA VAL A 71 11.54 -7.83 7.91
C VAL A 71 12.28 -6.63 7.34
N SER A 72 13.60 -6.60 7.47
CA SER A 72 14.41 -5.67 6.70
C SER A 72 14.74 -6.33 5.36
N GLY A 73 14.22 -5.73 4.28
CA GLY A 73 14.74 -5.93 2.93
C GLY A 73 14.18 -7.12 2.16
N ILE A 74 12.97 -6.94 1.61
CA ILE A 74 12.60 -7.55 0.32
C ILE A 74 12.00 -6.44 -0.54
N HIS A 75 12.84 -5.75 -1.30
CA HIS A 75 12.42 -4.83 -2.36
C HIS A 75 12.29 -5.62 -3.66
N VAL A 76 11.07 -5.89 -4.11
CA VAL A 76 10.81 -6.52 -5.41
C VAL A 76 9.88 -5.62 -6.22
N GLY A 77 10.40 -5.11 -7.34
CA GLY A 77 9.68 -4.43 -8.41
C GLY A 77 9.63 -2.92 -8.28
N GLY A 78 10.40 -2.21 -9.11
CA GLY A 78 10.49 -0.73 -9.26
C GLY A 78 11.10 -0.02 -8.04
N ASP A 79 12.08 0.86 -8.23
CA ASP A 79 12.64 1.59 -7.09
C ASP A 79 11.73 2.79 -6.77
N ARG A 80 10.98 2.69 -5.65
CA ARG A 80 10.34 3.84 -4.99
C ARG A 80 11.35 5.00 -4.90
N PHE A 81 10.87 6.24 -5.00
CA PHE A 81 11.75 7.41 -4.91
C PHE A 81 12.43 7.43 -3.56
N SER A 82 13.75 7.35 -3.58
CA SER A 82 14.58 7.17 -2.39
C SER A 82 15.78 8.12 -2.35
N ASP A 83 15.92 9.00 -3.34
CA ASP A 83 17.00 9.99 -3.36
C ASP A 83 16.72 11.10 -2.35
N VAL A 84 17.30 10.93 -1.16
CA VAL A 84 17.24 11.90 -0.07
C VAL A 84 18.37 12.94 -0.12
N GLY A 85 19.30 12.84 -1.09
CA GLY A 85 20.55 13.61 -1.07
C GLY A 85 20.37 15.12 -1.17
N SER A 86 19.32 15.58 -1.86
CA SER A 86 18.95 16.99 -1.96
C SER A 86 17.85 17.42 -0.98
N ARG A 87 17.34 16.50 -0.16
CA ARG A 87 16.15 16.72 0.65
C ARG A 87 16.49 17.39 1.98
N THR A 88 15.68 18.36 2.37
CA THR A 88 15.80 19.03 3.66
C THR A 88 15.11 18.20 4.73
N VAL A 89 15.87 17.56 5.62
CA VAL A 89 15.32 16.92 6.82
C VAL A 89 14.77 18.00 7.75
N ARG A 90 13.48 17.92 8.08
CA ARG A 90 12.81 18.84 8.98
C ARG A 90 11.61 18.16 9.62
N GLU A 91 11.51 18.31 10.93
CA GLU A 91 10.33 17.87 11.68
C GLU A 91 9.28 18.98 11.74
N PRO A 92 7.98 18.62 11.77
CA PRO A 92 6.95 19.56 12.13
C PRO A 92 7.17 20.09 13.56
N THR A 93 6.79 21.34 13.76
CA THR A 93 6.77 22.03 15.06
C THR A 93 5.40 21.95 15.75
N ALA A 94 4.32 21.75 14.99
CA ALA A 94 2.98 21.48 15.48
C ALA A 94 2.92 20.09 16.12
N VAL A 95 2.06 19.95 17.13
CA VAL A 95 1.91 18.71 17.91
C VAL A 95 0.43 18.43 18.19
N GLY A 96 0.13 17.17 18.52
CA GLY A 96 -1.23 16.75 18.87
C GLY A 96 -2.20 17.01 17.72
N ASP A 97 -3.38 17.53 18.04
CA ASP A 97 -4.46 17.73 17.06
C ASP A 97 -4.19 18.84 16.03
N ARG A 98 -3.16 19.67 16.24
CA ARG A 98 -2.75 20.70 15.27
C ARG A 98 -1.83 20.18 14.17
N LEU A 99 -1.28 18.97 14.33
CA LEU A 99 -0.51 18.30 13.30
C LEU A 99 -1.42 17.30 12.58
N GLY A 100 -1.60 17.43 11.28
CA GLY A 100 -2.28 16.42 10.47
C GLY A 100 -1.28 15.34 10.03
N VAL A 101 -1.65 14.07 10.11
CA VAL A 101 -0.78 12.94 9.73
C VAL A 101 -1.57 11.96 8.87
N PHE A 102 -1.24 11.85 7.58
CA PHE A 102 -2.01 11.05 6.62
C PHE A 102 -1.13 10.11 5.80
N VAL A 103 -1.69 8.95 5.43
CA VAL A 103 -1.04 8.02 4.50
C VAL A 103 -1.86 7.92 3.23
N GLY A 104 -1.27 8.23 2.09
CA GLY A 104 -1.83 7.91 0.79
C GLY A 104 -1.64 6.44 0.43
N TYR A 105 -2.71 5.74 0.04
CA TYR A 105 -2.64 4.36 -0.41
C TYR A 105 -3.55 4.06 -1.61
N GLY A 106 -3.27 3.00 -2.34
CA GLY A 106 -3.99 2.61 -3.55
C GLY A 106 -3.09 2.50 -4.77
N GLN A 107 -3.49 3.09 -5.90
CA GLN A 107 -2.77 2.95 -7.17
C GLN A 107 -2.08 4.24 -7.66
N SER A 108 -1.95 4.42 -8.98
CA SER A 108 -1.15 5.48 -9.59
C SER A 108 -1.53 6.90 -9.17
N ASN A 109 -2.82 7.18 -8.99
CA ASN A 109 -3.29 8.51 -8.58
C ASN A 109 -3.00 8.83 -7.10
N SER A 110 -2.91 7.83 -6.20
CA SER A 110 -2.36 8.06 -4.85
C SER A 110 -0.82 8.02 -4.82
N ASP A 111 -0.19 7.40 -5.81
CA ASP A 111 1.27 7.29 -5.93
C ASP A 111 1.93 8.43 -6.74
N CYS A 112 1.26 9.57 -6.91
CA CYS A 112 1.84 10.76 -7.56
C CYS A 112 2.16 10.61 -9.05
N CYS A 113 1.33 9.90 -9.82
CA CYS A 113 1.49 9.78 -11.27
C CYS A 113 0.88 10.95 -12.07
N GLY A 114 0.69 12.13 -11.46
CA GLY A 114 0.12 13.29 -12.16
C GLY A 114 1.08 14.00 -13.12
N SER A 115 0.55 14.92 -13.94
CA SER A 115 1.36 15.62 -14.95
C SER A 115 2.39 16.57 -14.31
N GLY A 116 3.68 16.22 -14.45
CA GLY A 116 4.82 17.05 -14.05
C GLY A 116 4.86 17.36 -12.54
N PRO A 117 6.03 17.76 -12.00
CA PRO A 117 6.08 18.30 -10.66
C PRO A 117 5.32 19.62 -10.60
N ASN A 118 4.63 19.87 -9.49
CA ASN A 118 4.03 21.15 -9.18
C ASN A 118 5.17 22.18 -9.01
N PRO A 119 5.25 23.22 -9.84
CA PRO A 119 6.30 24.24 -9.72
C PRO A 119 6.20 25.08 -8.43
N GLU A 120 5.12 24.92 -7.66
CA GLU A 120 4.82 25.69 -6.45
C GLU A 120 5.37 25.07 -5.16
N VAL A 121 6.33 24.14 -5.22
CA VAL A 121 7.05 23.71 -4.01
C VAL A 121 7.87 24.89 -3.48
N LEU A 122 7.24 25.71 -2.65
CA LEU A 122 7.86 26.82 -1.95
C LEU A 122 8.64 26.26 -0.76
N SER A 123 9.93 26.59 -0.69
CA SER A 123 10.77 26.33 0.49
C SER A 123 10.10 26.86 1.76
N GLY A 124 10.11 26.07 2.84
CA GLY A 124 9.52 26.47 4.13
C GLY A 124 8.00 26.30 4.23
N ASN A 125 7.41 25.44 3.39
CA ASN A 125 6.00 25.06 3.53
C ASN A 125 5.75 24.28 4.84
N SER A 126 4.53 24.38 5.35
CA SER A 126 4.05 23.66 6.55
C SER A 126 3.65 22.20 6.23
N ILE A 127 4.13 21.67 5.11
CA ILE A 127 3.79 20.35 4.59
C ILE A 127 5.06 19.50 4.56
N PHE A 128 4.95 18.27 5.03
CA PHE A 128 6.07 17.38 5.24
C PHE A 128 5.84 16.03 4.57
N ASN A 129 6.95 15.37 4.23
CA ASN A 129 6.97 14.01 3.72
C ASN A 129 7.69 13.11 4.72
N PHE A 130 6.96 12.18 5.35
CA PHE A 130 7.54 11.08 6.10
C PHE A 130 7.97 9.97 5.14
N TYR A 131 9.19 9.43 5.29
CA TYR A 131 9.69 8.36 4.46
C TYR A 131 10.25 7.19 5.29
N ALA A 132 9.52 6.08 5.28
CA ALA A 132 9.89 4.85 5.98
C ALA A 132 11.27 4.32 5.55
N GLY A 133 11.58 4.39 4.25
CA GLY A 133 12.84 3.89 3.67
C GLY A 133 14.10 4.66 4.11
N SER A 134 13.96 5.77 4.84
CA SER A 134 15.07 6.53 5.45
C SER A 134 15.02 6.48 6.98
N ASN A 135 14.78 5.29 7.55
CA ASN A 135 14.63 5.07 9.00
C ASN A 135 13.56 5.98 9.63
N GLY A 136 12.46 6.22 8.91
CA GLY A 136 11.37 7.10 9.39
C GLY A 136 11.75 8.58 9.50
N SER A 137 12.67 9.07 8.66
CA SER A 137 13.00 10.49 8.59
C SER A 137 11.85 11.30 7.97
N THR A 138 11.77 12.57 8.36
CA THR A 138 10.77 13.52 7.85
C THR A 138 11.46 14.66 7.14
N PHE A 139 10.93 15.01 5.99
CA PHE A 139 11.50 15.99 5.08
C PHE A 139 10.49 17.10 4.80
N GLU A 140 10.98 18.29 4.45
CA GLU A 140 10.12 19.27 3.78
C GLU A 140 9.52 18.63 2.52
N TYR A 141 8.24 18.90 2.27
CA TYR A 141 7.55 18.30 1.15
C TYR A 141 8.13 18.84 -0.16
N GLU A 142 8.51 17.92 -1.05
CA GLU A 142 8.99 18.22 -2.39
C GLU A 142 8.56 17.09 -3.34
N GLU A 143 8.28 17.43 -4.60
CA GLU A 143 7.99 16.48 -5.66
C GLU A 143 9.23 16.24 -6.54
N PRO A 144 9.55 15.00 -6.96
CA PRO A 144 8.85 13.74 -6.65
C PRO A 144 8.83 13.40 -5.15
N MET A 145 7.71 12.87 -4.66
CA MET A 145 7.58 12.53 -3.25
C MET A 145 8.40 11.28 -2.91
N LEU A 146 9.13 11.29 -1.79
CA LEU A 146 9.85 10.11 -1.31
C LEU A 146 8.85 9.01 -0.97
N GLY A 147 9.18 7.77 -1.36
CA GLY A 147 8.31 6.62 -1.24
C GLY A 147 7.40 6.36 -2.45
N ALA A 148 7.18 7.34 -3.33
CA ALA A 148 6.36 7.15 -4.53
C ALA A 148 7.11 6.34 -5.62
N TYR A 149 6.41 5.49 -6.37
CA TYR A 149 6.98 4.93 -7.60
C TYR A 149 7.01 5.96 -8.72
N CYS A 150 5.92 6.69 -8.89
CA CYS A 150 5.86 7.75 -9.88
C CYS A 150 6.73 8.95 -9.50
N ARG A 151 7.03 9.77 -10.52
CA ARG A 151 7.86 10.97 -10.43
C ARG A 151 7.09 12.24 -10.82
N GLY A 152 5.77 12.14 -10.84
CA GLY A 152 4.86 13.22 -11.18
C GLY A 152 4.44 14.03 -9.96
N SER A 153 3.35 14.75 -10.13
CA SER A 153 2.69 15.49 -9.06
C SER A 153 1.76 14.62 -8.23
N CYS A 154 1.61 15.01 -6.97
CA CYS A 154 0.69 14.40 -6.02
C CYS A 154 -0.45 15.36 -5.66
N PRO A 155 -1.58 14.85 -5.13
CA PRO A 155 -2.61 15.71 -4.54
C PRO A 155 -2.17 16.33 -3.20
N TYR A 156 -1.18 15.76 -2.51
CA TYR A 156 -0.90 16.01 -1.10
C TYR A 156 -0.46 17.44 -0.78
N LEU A 157 0.29 18.12 -1.66
CA LEU A 157 0.64 19.53 -1.44
C LEU A 157 -0.62 20.41 -1.38
N LYS A 158 -1.52 20.22 -2.34
CA LYS A 158 -2.77 21.01 -2.46
C LYS A 158 -3.75 20.67 -1.35
N VAL A 159 -3.90 19.38 -1.03
CA VAL A 159 -4.73 18.92 0.11
C VAL A 159 -4.18 19.48 1.42
N GLY A 160 -2.88 19.35 1.66
CA GLY A 160 -2.23 19.85 2.87
C GLY A 160 -2.38 21.37 3.05
N ASN A 161 -2.16 22.14 1.99
CA ASN A 161 -2.38 23.59 2.03
C ASN A 161 -3.84 23.92 2.34
N GLY A 162 -4.79 23.27 1.68
CA GLY A 162 -6.22 23.46 1.96
C GLY A 162 -6.56 23.16 3.42
N LEU A 163 -6.02 22.08 3.98
CA LEU A 163 -6.24 21.68 5.38
C LEU A 163 -5.75 22.75 6.37
N ILE A 164 -4.63 23.39 6.07
CA ILE A 164 -4.07 24.48 6.88
C ILE A 164 -4.88 25.77 6.69
N GLU A 165 -5.22 26.12 5.45
CA GLU A 165 -6.02 27.31 5.13
C GLU A 165 -7.42 27.26 5.75
N ALA A 166 -8.01 26.06 5.85
CA ALA A 166 -9.26 25.82 6.55
C ALA A 166 -9.15 25.93 8.08
N GLY A 167 -7.93 26.04 8.62
CA GLY A 167 -7.66 26.15 10.05
C GLY A 167 -7.70 24.81 10.81
N GLY A 168 -7.88 23.69 10.10
CA GLY A 168 -7.94 22.35 10.69
C GLY A 168 -6.61 21.93 11.32
N PHE A 169 -5.51 22.27 10.65
CA PHE A 169 -4.14 21.96 11.09
C PHE A 169 -3.23 23.18 10.94
N ASP A 170 -2.10 23.20 11.66
CA ASP A 170 -1.03 24.19 11.48
C ASP A 170 0.06 23.66 10.55
N GLU A 171 0.28 22.34 10.56
CA GLU A 171 1.22 21.61 9.71
C GLU A 171 0.65 20.23 9.37
N VAL A 172 1.09 19.64 8.25
CA VAL A 172 0.62 18.33 7.80
C VAL A 172 1.77 17.46 7.33
N VAL A 173 1.81 16.20 7.79
CA VAL A 173 2.75 15.17 7.35
C VAL A 173 2.00 14.17 6.46
N PHE A 174 2.55 13.91 5.29
CA PHE A 174 2.10 12.83 4.41
C PHE A 174 3.16 11.76 4.25
N SER A 175 2.74 10.50 4.13
CA SER A 175 3.48 9.46 3.42
C SER A 175 2.64 8.98 2.23
N THR A 176 3.27 8.40 1.22
CA THR A 176 2.58 7.67 0.16
C THR A 176 3.13 6.25 0.05
N ALA A 177 2.22 5.29 -0.09
CA ALA A 177 2.53 3.88 -0.20
C ALA A 177 1.83 3.21 -1.39
N GLY A 178 1.30 4.01 -2.33
CA GLY A 178 0.61 3.48 -3.51
C GLY A 178 1.49 2.62 -4.41
N MET A 179 0.84 1.89 -5.32
CA MET A 179 1.48 1.09 -6.37
C MET A 179 0.77 1.30 -7.71
N PRO A 180 1.41 1.95 -8.71
CA PRO A 180 0.80 2.20 -10.01
C PRO A 180 0.31 0.91 -10.70
N GLY A 181 -0.91 0.96 -11.24
CA GLY A 181 -1.53 -0.15 -11.97
C GLY A 181 -1.97 -1.35 -11.11
N ALA A 182 -1.85 -1.27 -9.79
CA ALA A 182 -2.23 -2.36 -8.91
C ALA A 182 -3.76 -2.45 -8.73
N PRO A 183 -4.37 -3.63 -8.98
CA PRO A 183 -5.72 -3.92 -8.51
C PRO A 183 -5.72 -4.15 -6.99
N LEU A 184 -6.89 -4.00 -6.35
CA LEU A 184 -7.02 -4.16 -4.89
C LEU A 184 -6.54 -5.54 -4.38
N GLY A 185 -6.79 -6.61 -5.12
CA GLY A 185 -6.38 -7.96 -4.72
C GLY A 185 -4.87 -8.17 -4.58
N SER A 186 -4.06 -7.25 -5.11
CA SER A 186 -2.60 -7.25 -4.93
C SER A 186 -2.12 -6.22 -3.89
N LEU A 187 -3.01 -5.33 -3.44
CA LEU A 187 -2.76 -4.32 -2.40
C LEU A 187 -3.27 -4.74 -1.02
N ASN A 188 -4.07 -5.80 -0.95
CA ASN A 188 -4.76 -6.22 0.27
C ASN A 188 -3.85 -6.91 1.31
N GLY A 189 -2.60 -7.24 0.98
CA GLY A 189 -1.67 -7.95 1.88
C GLY A 189 -1.84 -9.47 1.95
N GLY A 190 -2.77 -10.06 1.19
CA GLY A 190 -3.05 -11.50 1.17
C GLY A 190 -2.10 -12.32 0.30
N LEU A 191 -1.18 -11.67 -0.42
CA LEU A 191 -0.25 -12.30 -1.34
C LEU A 191 1.18 -11.91 -0.94
N GLU A 192 1.92 -12.86 -0.36
CA GLU A 192 3.33 -12.67 0.07
C GLU A 192 4.25 -12.18 -1.06
N GLU A 193 3.90 -12.46 -2.31
CA GLU A 193 4.67 -12.05 -3.50
C GLU A 193 4.62 -10.53 -3.76
N TYR A 194 3.63 -9.81 -3.22
CA TYR A 194 3.45 -8.37 -3.46
C TYR A 194 3.82 -7.55 -2.21
N PRO A 195 5.04 -6.98 -2.13
CA PRO A 195 5.53 -6.31 -0.92
C PRO A 195 4.89 -4.93 -0.66
N TRP A 196 3.90 -4.51 -1.46
CA TRP A 196 3.38 -3.14 -1.45
C TRP A 196 2.60 -2.82 -0.17
N PHE A 197 1.83 -3.80 0.33
CA PHE A 197 1.14 -3.71 1.61
C PHE A 197 2.13 -3.54 2.77
N GLY A 198 3.30 -4.19 2.71
CA GLY A 198 4.36 -4.04 3.72
C GLY A 198 4.83 -2.58 3.85
N PHE A 199 4.99 -1.87 2.74
CA PHE A 199 5.41 -0.46 2.79
C PHE A 199 4.32 0.48 3.36
N LEU A 200 3.04 0.16 3.16
CA LEU A 200 1.94 0.84 3.84
C LEU A 200 2.05 0.64 5.36
N VAL A 201 2.26 -0.60 5.80
CA VAL A 201 2.37 -0.97 7.22
C VAL A 201 3.56 -0.26 7.86
N GLU A 202 4.74 -0.29 7.22
CA GLU A 202 5.94 0.42 7.68
C GLU A 202 5.70 1.94 7.78
N SER A 203 5.07 2.52 6.76
CA SER A 203 4.75 3.96 6.75
C SER A 203 3.79 4.32 7.87
N TYR A 204 2.71 3.56 8.03
CA TYR A 204 1.70 3.79 9.06
C TYR A 204 2.29 3.65 10.46
N LEU A 205 2.95 2.53 10.76
CA LEU A 205 3.51 2.25 12.09
C LEU A 205 4.63 3.23 12.43
N GLY A 206 5.49 3.58 11.47
CA GLY A 206 6.54 4.58 11.67
C GLY A 206 5.98 5.97 11.97
N MET A 207 4.93 6.40 11.26
CA MET A 207 4.25 7.66 11.57
C MET A 207 3.52 7.61 12.91
N LYS A 208 2.85 6.50 13.22
CA LYS A 208 2.16 6.30 14.51
C LYS A 208 3.14 6.35 15.67
N GLU A 209 4.30 5.70 15.56
CA GLU A 209 5.36 5.72 16.57
C GLU A 209 5.92 7.13 16.75
N LYS A 210 6.19 7.83 15.64
CA LYS A 210 6.85 9.14 15.66
C LYS A 210 5.94 10.28 16.11
N TYR A 211 4.68 10.27 15.67
CA TYR A 211 3.73 11.37 15.89
C TYR A 211 2.61 11.01 16.88
N GLY A 212 2.55 9.76 17.35
CA GLY A 212 1.52 9.26 18.25
C GLY A 212 0.17 8.96 17.57
N LYS A 213 0.00 9.35 16.30
CA LYS A 213 -1.25 9.21 15.55
C LYS A 213 -1.04 9.12 14.04
N VAL A 214 -2.09 8.67 13.37
CA VAL A 214 -2.33 8.81 11.93
C VAL A 214 -3.81 9.15 11.81
N ASP A 215 -4.12 10.34 11.31
CA ASP A 215 -5.49 10.89 11.25
C ASP A 215 -6.32 10.23 10.13
N GLY A 216 -5.69 9.69 9.10
CA GLY A 216 -6.40 8.93 8.07
C GLY A 216 -5.52 8.24 7.04
N ILE A 217 -6.05 7.15 6.48
CA ILE A 217 -5.57 6.53 5.26
C ILE A 217 -6.42 7.05 4.11
N LEU A 218 -5.80 7.75 3.17
CA LEU A 218 -6.43 8.29 1.97
C LEU A 218 -6.35 7.23 0.87
N PHE A 219 -7.42 6.44 0.73
CA PHE A 219 -7.46 5.29 -0.16
C PHE A 219 -8.02 5.69 -1.53
N HIS A 220 -7.15 5.76 -2.54
CA HIS A 220 -7.51 6.04 -3.94
C HIS A 220 -7.15 4.84 -4.81
N GLN A 221 -8.13 3.99 -5.07
CA GLN A 221 -7.95 2.78 -5.88
C GLN A 221 -9.27 2.36 -6.52
N GLY A 222 -9.20 1.90 -7.77
CA GLY A 222 -10.33 1.24 -8.44
C GLY A 222 -10.25 1.23 -9.96
N GLU A 223 -9.44 2.10 -10.58
CA GLU A 223 -9.32 2.13 -12.03
C GLU A 223 -8.79 0.81 -12.61
N SER A 224 -7.92 0.11 -11.87
CA SER A 224 -7.42 -1.23 -12.24
C SER A 224 -8.41 -2.37 -11.92
N ASN A 225 -9.56 -2.07 -11.33
CA ASN A 225 -10.62 -3.01 -10.97
C ASN A 225 -11.88 -2.87 -11.83
N VAL A 226 -11.87 -2.03 -12.87
CA VAL A 226 -12.97 -1.95 -13.85
C VAL A 226 -13.28 -3.35 -14.40
N GLY A 227 -14.54 -3.78 -14.28
CA GLY A 227 -15.00 -5.12 -14.65
C GLY A 227 -14.77 -6.20 -13.59
N LEU A 228 -14.27 -5.83 -12.40
CA LEU A 228 -14.02 -6.71 -11.24
C LEU A 228 -14.79 -6.25 -9.99
N SER A 229 -15.94 -5.60 -10.17
CA SER A 229 -16.82 -5.13 -9.08
C SER A 229 -17.19 -6.25 -8.09
N SER A 230 -17.47 -7.44 -8.60
CA SER A 230 -18.00 -8.58 -7.82
C SER A 230 -17.03 -9.15 -6.79
N THR A 231 -15.72 -8.90 -6.93
CA THR A 231 -14.72 -9.34 -5.94
C THR A 231 -14.24 -8.20 -5.05
N TYR A 232 -14.52 -6.94 -5.41
CA TYR A 232 -13.90 -5.77 -4.79
C TYR A 232 -14.17 -5.66 -3.28
N GLU A 233 -15.41 -5.93 -2.84
CA GLU A 233 -15.74 -5.91 -1.41
C GLU A 233 -14.96 -6.98 -0.63
N ASN A 234 -14.87 -8.20 -1.14
CA ASN A 234 -14.12 -9.28 -0.48
C ASN A 234 -12.63 -8.96 -0.42
N GLU A 235 -12.05 -8.37 -1.47
CA GLU A 235 -10.65 -7.93 -1.46
C GLU A 235 -10.40 -6.79 -0.48
N PHE A 236 -11.40 -5.93 -0.27
CA PHE A 236 -11.34 -4.86 0.73
C PHE A 236 -11.46 -5.41 2.15
N ASP A 237 -12.31 -6.41 2.38
CA ASP A 237 -12.42 -7.09 3.67
C ASP A 237 -11.10 -7.78 4.03
N LEU A 238 -10.45 -8.46 3.08
CA LEU A 238 -9.11 -9.00 3.26
C LEU A 238 -8.07 -7.91 3.59
N PHE A 239 -8.18 -6.73 2.96
CA PHE A 239 -7.33 -5.60 3.29
C PHE A 239 -7.51 -5.14 4.73
N LEU A 240 -8.74 -5.02 5.23
CA LEU A 240 -9.03 -4.69 6.63
C LEU A 240 -8.53 -5.75 7.60
N GLU A 241 -8.76 -7.04 7.30
CA GLU A 241 -8.27 -8.17 8.10
C GLU A 241 -6.75 -8.16 8.20
N ASN A 242 -6.05 -7.90 7.09
CA ASN A 242 -4.60 -7.85 7.08
C ASN A 242 -4.05 -6.61 7.80
N LEU A 243 -4.72 -5.45 7.73
CA LEU A 243 -4.36 -4.30 8.57
C LEU A 243 -4.46 -4.64 10.06
N ALA A 244 -5.57 -5.27 10.47
CA ALA A 244 -5.77 -5.70 11.85
C ALA A 244 -4.71 -6.72 12.30
N ALA A 245 -4.31 -7.65 11.42
CA ALA A 245 -3.25 -8.61 11.68
C ALA A 245 -1.88 -7.96 11.90
N GLN A 246 -1.65 -6.77 11.34
CA GLN A 246 -0.44 -5.96 11.56
C GLN A 246 -0.57 -4.99 12.77
N GLY A 247 -1.67 -5.08 13.53
CA GLY A 247 -1.92 -4.20 14.68
C GLY A 247 -2.45 -2.82 14.31
N ILE A 248 -2.94 -2.64 13.07
CA ILE A 248 -3.55 -1.40 12.60
C ILE A 248 -5.07 -1.52 12.76
N ALA A 249 -5.59 -0.95 13.85
CA ALA A 249 -7.03 -0.94 14.11
C ALA A 249 -7.70 0.19 13.31
N VAL A 250 -8.71 -0.18 12.51
CA VAL A 250 -9.54 0.75 11.73
C VAL A 250 -10.81 1.05 12.52
N GLY A 251 -11.11 2.34 12.72
CA GLY A 251 -12.21 2.76 13.59
C GLY A 251 -12.18 4.24 13.94
N ASP A 252 -13.10 4.65 14.82
CA ASP A 252 -13.26 6.04 15.28
C ASP A 252 -12.73 6.25 16.72
N GLY A 253 -12.19 5.20 17.33
CA GLY A 253 -11.70 5.17 18.69
C GLY A 253 -10.29 5.73 18.87
N VAL A 254 -9.90 5.92 20.13
CA VAL A 254 -8.55 6.38 20.48
C VAL A 254 -7.53 5.33 20.06
N GLY A 255 -6.60 5.73 19.20
CA GLY A 255 -5.55 4.84 18.70
C GLY A 255 -5.88 4.18 17.36
N GLU A 256 -7.13 4.25 16.91
CA GLU A 256 -7.62 3.72 15.64
C GLU A 256 -7.41 4.73 14.51
N VAL A 257 -7.53 4.28 13.26
CA VAL A 257 -7.41 5.11 12.06
C VAL A 257 -8.65 5.00 11.18
N LYS A 258 -9.05 6.11 10.57
CA LYS A 258 -10.09 6.11 9.54
C LYS A 258 -9.51 5.80 8.17
N ILE A 259 -10.24 5.06 7.36
CA ILE A 259 -9.94 4.87 5.93
C ILE A 259 -10.96 5.66 5.10
N TYR A 260 -10.46 6.63 4.34
CA TYR A 260 -11.27 7.40 3.41
C TYR A 260 -11.24 6.75 2.04
N VAL A 261 -12.33 6.08 1.66
CA VAL A 261 -12.41 5.30 0.42
C VAL A 261 -12.92 6.17 -0.73
N SER A 262 -12.06 6.41 -1.71
CA SER A 262 -12.43 7.17 -2.90
C SER A 262 -13.35 6.33 -3.81
N ARG A 263 -14.28 7.01 -4.48
CA ARG A 263 -14.97 6.47 -5.65
C ARG A 263 -14.17 6.85 -6.89
N THR A 264 -13.60 5.85 -7.55
CA THR A 264 -12.67 6.07 -8.66
C THR A 264 -12.62 4.84 -9.56
N THR A 265 -13.01 5.02 -10.81
CA THR A 265 -13.02 3.97 -11.84
C THR A 265 -12.60 4.50 -13.21
N LYS A 266 -12.66 5.83 -13.42
CA LYS A 266 -12.39 6.45 -14.71
C LYS A 266 -10.92 6.41 -15.10
N CYS A 267 -10.63 5.72 -16.21
CA CYS A 267 -9.30 5.68 -16.84
C CYS A 267 -9.43 5.39 -18.34
N GLY A 268 -9.08 6.37 -19.17
CA GLY A 268 -9.31 6.31 -20.62
C GLY A 268 -10.80 6.21 -20.94
N ALA A 269 -11.20 5.13 -21.61
CA ALA A 269 -12.61 4.82 -21.87
C ALA A 269 -13.26 3.91 -20.80
N GLY A 270 -12.50 3.46 -19.81
CA GLY A 270 -13.01 2.66 -18.71
C GLY A 270 -13.76 3.52 -17.70
N GLU A 271 -14.95 3.07 -17.33
CA GLU A 271 -15.73 3.52 -16.17
C GLU A 271 -16.58 2.34 -15.70
N ASP A 272 -16.87 2.28 -14.40
CA ASP A 272 -17.61 1.17 -13.81
C ASP A 272 -18.57 1.67 -12.74
N GLU A 273 -19.85 1.77 -13.08
CA GLU A 273 -20.89 2.20 -12.14
C GLU A 273 -21.11 1.21 -11.00
N GLU A 274 -21.04 -0.10 -11.27
CA GLU A 274 -21.22 -1.13 -10.25
C GLU A 274 -20.09 -1.06 -9.22
N LEU A 275 -18.84 -0.92 -9.67
CA LEU A 275 -17.70 -0.73 -8.79
C LEU A 275 -17.81 0.56 -7.96
N ARG A 276 -18.29 1.67 -8.54
CA ARG A 276 -18.52 2.91 -7.77
C ARG A 276 -19.55 2.73 -6.65
N GLU A 277 -20.60 1.96 -6.89
CA GLU A 277 -21.62 1.65 -5.87
C GLU A 277 -21.05 0.72 -4.80
N VAL A 278 -20.22 -0.26 -5.16
CA VAL A 278 -19.48 -1.08 -4.18
C VAL A 278 -18.58 -0.19 -3.32
N GLN A 279 -17.76 0.68 -3.93
CA GLN A 279 -16.91 1.64 -3.22
C GLN A 279 -17.70 2.56 -2.28
N LEU A 280 -18.89 3.00 -2.69
CA LEU A 280 -19.80 3.77 -1.82
C LEU A 280 -20.27 2.93 -0.62
N GLY A 281 -20.64 1.68 -0.86
CA GLY A 281 -21.09 0.74 0.17
C GLY A 281 -20.04 0.46 1.26
N LEU A 282 -18.75 0.50 0.90
CA LEU A 282 -17.65 0.30 1.86
C LEU A 282 -17.64 1.35 2.99
N ALA A 283 -18.09 2.58 2.72
CA ALA A 283 -18.18 3.65 3.73
C ALA A 283 -19.22 3.38 4.84
N GLY A 284 -19.95 2.27 4.78
CA GLY A 284 -20.80 1.78 5.86
C GLY A 284 -20.09 0.83 6.86
N LYS A 285 -18.84 0.43 6.58
CA LYS A 285 -18.04 -0.42 7.47
C LYS A 285 -17.42 0.42 8.60
N GLU A 286 -17.19 -0.18 9.76
CA GLU A 286 -16.61 0.51 10.92
C GLU A 286 -15.25 1.14 10.60
N GLY A 287 -15.08 2.43 10.92
CA GLY A 287 -13.85 3.19 10.62
C GLY A 287 -13.58 3.46 9.14
N VAL A 288 -14.45 3.01 8.24
CA VAL A 288 -14.36 3.29 6.80
C VAL A 288 -15.36 4.39 6.48
N VAL A 289 -14.86 5.47 5.90
CA VAL A 289 -15.66 6.66 5.61
C VAL A 289 -15.56 7.02 4.13
N GLU A 290 -16.53 7.80 3.65
CA GLU A 290 -16.56 8.20 2.25
C GLU A 290 -15.40 9.16 1.95
N GLY A 291 -14.54 8.75 1.01
CA GLY A 291 -13.55 9.62 0.37
C GLY A 291 -14.14 10.37 -0.83
N PRO A 292 -13.30 11.02 -1.64
CA PRO A 292 -13.75 11.80 -2.78
C PRO A 292 -14.34 10.92 -3.88
N ASN A 293 -15.30 11.46 -4.64
CA ASN A 293 -15.75 10.86 -5.89
C ASN A 293 -15.02 11.49 -7.08
N THR A 294 -13.88 10.94 -7.43
CA THR A 294 -13.02 11.49 -8.49
C THR A 294 -13.55 11.18 -9.90
N ASP A 295 -14.55 10.31 -10.03
CA ASP A 295 -15.24 10.08 -11.30
C ASP A 295 -16.17 11.23 -11.68
N THR A 296 -16.42 12.18 -10.78
CA THR A 296 -17.07 13.46 -11.11
C THR A 296 -16.19 14.37 -11.96
N ILE A 297 -14.87 14.13 -11.97
CA ILE A 297 -13.91 14.88 -12.78
C ILE A 297 -13.88 14.27 -14.19
N SER A 298 -13.96 15.15 -15.20
CA SER A 298 -13.94 14.75 -16.62
C SER A 298 -12.66 13.96 -16.98
N THR A 299 -12.77 13.08 -17.97
CA THR A 299 -11.65 12.31 -18.54
C THR A 299 -10.94 13.00 -19.69
N ASP A 300 -11.36 14.21 -20.04
CA ASP A 300 -10.64 15.01 -21.03
C ASP A 300 -9.19 15.30 -20.61
N THR A 301 -8.36 15.66 -21.58
CA THR A 301 -6.94 15.92 -21.36
C THR A 301 -6.66 17.17 -20.54
N PHE A 302 -7.64 18.04 -20.35
CA PHE A 302 -7.48 19.20 -19.47
C PHE A 302 -7.43 18.77 -18.01
N TYR A 303 -8.24 17.79 -17.58
CA TYR A 303 -8.22 17.26 -16.22
C TYR A 303 -7.40 15.98 -16.04
N ARG A 304 -7.28 15.15 -17.09
CA ARG A 304 -6.49 13.91 -17.06
C ARG A 304 -5.56 13.83 -18.27
N TYR A 305 -4.27 14.14 -18.09
CA TYR A 305 -3.37 14.44 -19.21
C TYR A 305 -3.19 13.30 -20.22
N ASP A 306 -3.41 12.05 -19.80
CA ASP A 306 -3.40 10.85 -20.65
C ASP A 306 -4.76 10.12 -20.68
N GLY A 307 -5.82 10.79 -20.21
CA GLY A 307 -7.15 10.22 -20.04
C GLY A 307 -7.33 9.41 -18.74
N CYS A 308 -6.27 9.19 -17.96
CA CYS A 308 -6.31 8.40 -16.73
C CYS A 308 -5.76 9.16 -15.51
N HIS A 309 -4.56 9.71 -15.63
CA HIS A 309 -3.86 10.40 -14.55
C HIS A 309 -4.10 11.90 -14.58
N PHE A 310 -4.23 12.50 -13.41
CA PHE A 310 -4.65 13.91 -13.31
C PHE A 310 -3.58 14.89 -13.80
N SER A 311 -4.05 15.93 -14.49
CA SER A 311 -3.25 17.12 -14.77
C SER A 311 -3.13 18.00 -13.52
N GLN A 312 -2.40 19.11 -13.60
CA GLN A 312 -2.41 20.13 -12.53
C GLN A 312 -3.83 20.64 -12.23
N ALA A 313 -4.64 20.92 -13.26
CA ALA A 313 -6.04 21.33 -13.09
C ALA A 313 -6.93 20.20 -12.54
N GLY A 314 -6.62 18.95 -12.90
CA GLY A 314 -7.22 17.77 -12.28
C GLY A 314 -6.92 17.68 -10.79
N TRP A 315 -5.67 17.92 -10.39
CA TRP A 315 -5.28 17.91 -8.99
C TRP A 315 -5.90 19.02 -8.16
N ASP A 316 -6.15 20.20 -8.73
CA ASP A 316 -6.94 21.23 -8.05
C ASP A 316 -8.32 20.69 -7.66
N LYS A 317 -9.00 20.00 -8.60
CA LYS A 317 -10.32 19.39 -8.33
C LYS A 317 -10.26 18.21 -7.38
N VAL A 318 -9.26 17.34 -7.49
CA VAL A 318 -9.09 16.24 -6.54
C VAL A 318 -8.81 16.78 -5.13
N ALA A 319 -8.01 17.84 -5.00
CA ALA A 319 -7.75 18.47 -3.72
C ALA A 319 -9.03 19.07 -3.12
N GLU A 320 -9.84 19.81 -3.90
CA GLU A 320 -11.16 20.29 -3.48
C GLU A 320 -12.04 19.14 -2.94
N LEU A 321 -12.13 18.01 -3.66
CA LEU A 321 -12.94 16.87 -3.24
C LEU A 321 -12.40 16.18 -1.99
N TRP A 322 -11.08 16.09 -1.81
CA TRP A 322 -10.49 15.58 -0.57
C TRP A 322 -10.79 16.51 0.60
N MET A 323 -10.68 17.81 0.38
CA MET A 323 -10.95 18.84 1.38
C MET A 323 -12.39 18.77 1.90
N GLU A 324 -13.37 18.52 1.02
CA GLU A 324 -14.77 18.30 1.40
C GLU A 324 -14.97 17.11 2.36
N LYS A 325 -14.06 16.13 2.36
CA LYS A 325 -14.15 14.94 3.20
C LYS A 325 -13.30 15.02 4.46
N LEU A 326 -12.24 15.83 4.45
CA LEU A 326 -11.27 15.90 5.54
C LEU A 326 -11.50 17.08 6.48
N VAL A 327 -12.12 18.16 6.02
CA VAL A 327 -12.52 19.29 6.88
C VAL A 327 -13.93 19.02 7.38
N VAL A 328 -14.03 18.41 8.56
CA VAL A 328 -15.30 18.16 9.26
C VAL A 328 -15.29 18.87 10.61
#